data_AF-A0A8J3HWU4-F1
#
_entry.id   AF-A0A8J3HWU4-F1
#
_cell.length_a   1.000
_cell.length_b   1.000
_cell.length_c   1.000
_cell.angle_alpha   90.00
_cell.angle_beta   90.00
_cell.angle_gamma   90.00
#
_symmetry.space_group_name_H-M   'P 1'
#
loop_
_entity.id
_entity.type
_entity.pdbx_description
1 polymer ?
#
loop_
_entity_poly.entity_id
_entity_poly.type
_entity_poly.pdbx_seq_one_letter_code
_entity_poly.pdbx_strand_id
1 'polypeptide(L)'
;MKRSILLSISICLLALLLVACNDQGSSTSQVAPATPTATPSTPTPAPTFAPNAVQSMPIAVGYYQALKMKDYDTAYTYLSADAKTQDGQPLTKEVMINMARTAIDSYGPISTITMLPESSDGTQIVTTIDRNTDIHYHSHLTLKKEQGHWKIIMIDRI
;
A
#
# COMPACT_ATOMS: atom_id res chain seq x y z
N MET A 1 -33.86 26.32 -41.70
CA MET A 1 -33.06 26.91 -42.79
C MET A 1 -32.03 27.85 -42.18
N LYS A 2 -30.73 27.64 -42.46
CA LYS A 2 -29.62 28.63 -42.67
C LYS A 2 -29.44 29.75 -41.62
N ARG A 3 -28.28 30.13 -41.06
CA ARG A 3 -26.82 29.99 -41.27
C ARG A 3 -26.18 30.62 -40.00
N SER A 4 -25.04 30.17 -39.46
CA SER A 4 -23.66 30.69 -39.69
C SER A 4 -22.84 30.14 -38.49
N ILE A 5 -21.76 29.34 -38.57
CA ILE A 5 -20.41 29.52 -39.15
C ILE A 5 -19.71 30.81 -38.67
N LEU A 6 -18.49 30.64 -38.10
CA LEU A 6 -17.50 31.59 -37.53
C LEU A 6 -17.35 31.32 -36.00
N LEU A 7 -16.22 30.90 -35.41
CA LEU A 7 -14.81 31.07 -35.74
C LEU A 7 -14.02 29.75 -35.58
N SER A 8 -13.38 29.34 -36.67
CA SER A 8 -12.18 28.50 -36.69
C SER A 8 -10.94 29.35 -36.36
N ILE A 9 -9.79 28.69 -36.16
CA ILE A 9 -8.41 29.21 -36.21
C ILE A 9 -7.82 29.57 -34.84
N SER A 10 -7.33 28.56 -34.12
CA SER A 10 -6.11 28.69 -33.32
C SER A 10 -5.11 27.68 -33.87
N ILE A 11 -4.61 28.01 -35.05
CA ILE A 11 -3.59 27.29 -35.81
C ILE A 11 -2.28 28.04 -35.61
N CYS A 12 -1.28 27.27 -35.17
CA CYS A 12 0.13 27.39 -35.52
C CYS A 12 1.01 28.52 -34.96
N LEU A 13 2.20 28.04 -34.58
CA LEU A 13 3.50 28.67 -34.70
C LEU A 13 3.85 29.80 -33.72
N LEU A 14 4.69 29.45 -32.75
CA LEU A 14 5.97 30.13 -32.47
C LEU A 14 6.86 29.09 -31.75
N ALA A 15 7.66 28.28 -32.46
CA ALA A 15 9.07 28.53 -32.77
C ALA A 15 9.86 29.04 -31.55
N LEU A 16 10.61 28.15 -30.87
CA LEU A 16 12.05 27.97 -31.06
C LEU A 16 12.86 29.24 -30.76
N LEU A 17 13.66 29.20 -29.67
CA LEU A 17 15.10 29.56 -29.60
C LEU A 17 15.52 30.03 -28.20
N LEU A 18 16.15 29.15 -27.42
CA LEU A 18 17.23 29.48 -26.48
C LEU A 18 18.22 28.30 -26.57
N VAL A 19 19.21 28.38 -27.47
CA VAL A 19 20.56 28.93 -27.22
C VAL A 19 21.35 28.09 -26.21
N ALA A 20 22.22 27.24 -26.75
CA ALA A 20 23.59 27.05 -26.27
C ALA A 20 24.43 26.43 -27.41
N CYS A 21 25.05 27.29 -28.23
CA CYS A 21 26.38 27.03 -28.79
C CYS A 21 27.37 27.07 -27.60
N ASN A 22 28.56 26.50 -27.56
CA ASN A 22 29.54 26.04 -28.52
C ASN A 22 30.60 25.30 -27.64
N ASP A 23 31.14 24.14 -27.95
CA ASP A 23 32.31 23.85 -28.81
C ASP A 23 33.34 23.06 -28.00
N GLN A 24 34.25 22.47 -28.76
CA GLN A 24 35.18 21.40 -28.49
C GLN A 24 36.17 21.60 -27.35
N GLY A 25 36.40 20.49 -26.64
CA GLY A 25 37.61 20.20 -25.90
C GLY A 25 37.97 18.72 -26.09
N SER A 26 38.48 18.37 -27.27
CA SER A 26 39.18 17.10 -27.47
C SER A 26 40.48 17.13 -26.69
N SER A 27 40.43 16.63 -25.45
CA SER A 27 41.63 16.27 -24.69
C SER A 27 41.61 14.76 -24.49
N THR A 28 42.31 14.07 -25.39
CA THR A 28 42.76 12.69 -25.16
C THR A 28 43.68 12.68 -23.93
N SER A 29 43.15 12.24 -22.79
CA SER A 29 43.95 11.72 -21.69
C SER A 29 43.56 10.27 -21.48
N GLN A 30 44.43 9.37 -21.97
CA GLN A 30 44.49 7.97 -21.57
C GLN A 30 44.53 7.89 -20.03
N VAL A 31 43.46 7.40 -19.43
CA VAL A 31 43.48 6.92 -18.04
C VAL A 31 43.44 5.40 -18.10
N ALA A 32 44.46 4.78 -17.52
CA ALA A 32 44.57 3.34 -17.33
C ALA A 32 43.31 2.78 -16.64
N PRO A 33 42.92 1.52 -16.88
CA PRO A 33 41.77 0.92 -16.23
C PRO A 33 41.93 0.96 -14.70
N ALA A 34 41.15 1.82 -14.05
CA ALA A 34 40.99 1.78 -12.61
C ALA A 34 40.15 0.55 -12.26
N THR A 35 40.78 -0.44 -11.64
CA THR A 35 40.10 -1.53 -10.94
C THR A 35 39.05 -0.91 -10.01
N PRO A 36 37.77 -1.30 -10.08
CA PRO A 36 36.80 -0.86 -9.09
C PRO A 36 37.19 -1.45 -7.73
N THR A 37 37.77 -0.63 -6.86
CA THR A 37 37.85 -0.92 -5.43
C THR A 37 36.43 -0.92 -4.91
N ALA A 38 35.86 -2.11 -4.77
CA ALA A 38 34.58 -2.31 -4.09
C ALA A 38 34.70 -1.69 -2.69
N THR A 39 33.95 -0.61 -2.44
CA THR A 39 33.71 -0.15 -1.07
C THR A 39 32.94 -1.27 -0.36
N PRO A 40 33.37 -1.74 0.82
CA PRO A 40 32.59 -2.68 1.60
C PRO A 40 31.27 -2.00 1.96
N SER A 41 30.17 -2.43 1.34
CA SER A 41 28.83 -2.05 1.77
C SER A 41 28.59 -2.70 3.14
N THR A 42 28.64 -1.89 4.20
CA THR A 42 28.18 -2.32 5.51
C THR A 42 26.73 -2.79 5.36
N PRO A 43 26.38 -4.03 5.73
CA PRO A 43 25.00 -4.50 5.61
C PRO A 43 24.13 -3.62 6.50
N THR A 44 23.07 -3.04 5.93
CA THR A 44 22.01 -2.40 6.72
C THR A 44 21.47 -3.45 7.70
N PRO A 45 21.47 -3.20 9.01
CA PRO A 45 20.94 -4.15 9.97
C PRO A 45 19.48 -4.43 9.65
N ALA A 46 19.11 -5.71 9.63
CA ALA A 46 17.73 -6.11 9.43
C ALA A 46 16.84 -5.50 10.54
N PRO A 47 15.60 -5.10 10.22
CA PRO A 47 14.68 -4.61 11.24
C PRO A 47 14.52 -5.66 12.35
N THR A 48 14.74 -5.25 13.60
CA THR A 48 14.55 -6.09 14.78
C THR A 48 13.15 -5.83 15.33
N PHE A 49 12.27 -6.82 15.21
CA PHE A 49 10.91 -6.76 15.73
C PHE A 49 10.87 -7.30 17.17
N ALA A 50 10.08 -6.68 18.05
CA ALA A 50 9.88 -7.26 19.38
C ALA A 50 9.06 -8.55 19.28
N PRO A 51 9.16 -9.47 20.26
CA PRO A 51 8.37 -10.71 20.25
C PRO A 51 6.86 -10.48 20.10
N ASN A 52 6.35 -9.35 20.60
CA ASN A 52 4.93 -8.98 20.48
C ASN A 52 4.50 -8.70 19.03
N ALA A 53 5.37 -8.11 18.20
CA ALA A 53 5.12 -7.96 16.77
C ALA A 53 4.98 -9.28 16.04
N VAL A 54 5.64 -10.34 16.52
CA VAL A 54 5.45 -11.69 15.98
C VAL A 54 4.12 -12.30 16.45
N GLN A 55 3.64 -11.96 17.66
CA GLN A 55 2.43 -12.54 18.25
C GLN A 55 1.11 -11.97 17.72
N SER A 56 1.09 -10.73 17.22
CA SER A 56 -0.13 -10.11 16.68
C SER A 56 -0.41 -10.52 15.23
N MET A 57 0.62 -10.91 14.47
CA MET A 57 0.52 -11.32 13.07
C MET A 57 -0.50 -12.44 12.79
N PRO A 58 -0.59 -13.53 13.58
CA PRO A 58 -1.59 -14.58 13.35
C PRO A 58 -3.04 -14.08 13.40
N ILE A 59 -3.33 -13.01 14.16
CA ILE A 59 -4.67 -12.41 14.23
C ILE A 59 -5.02 -11.72 12.92
N ALA A 60 -4.10 -10.91 12.37
CA ALA A 60 -4.28 -10.26 11.08
C ALA A 60 -4.41 -11.30 9.95
N VAL A 61 -3.56 -12.33 9.96
CA VAL A 61 -3.62 -13.44 8.99
C VAL A 61 -4.97 -14.14 9.04
N GLY A 62 -5.44 -14.52 10.24
CA GLY A 62 -6.72 -15.19 10.42
C GLY A 62 -7.90 -14.32 9.95
N TYR A 63 -7.88 -13.03 10.27
CA TYR A 63 -8.89 -12.07 9.83
C TYR A 63 -9.00 -12.03 8.29
N TYR A 64 -7.88 -11.81 7.60
CA TYR A 64 -7.90 -11.70 6.14
C TYR A 64 -8.13 -13.04 5.43
N GLN A 65 -7.70 -14.16 6.01
CA GLN A 65 -8.05 -15.49 5.50
C GLN A 65 -9.55 -15.74 5.59
N ALA A 66 -10.18 -15.41 6.71
CA ALA A 66 -11.63 -15.52 6.88
C ALA A 66 -12.39 -14.64 5.87
N LEU A 67 -11.94 -13.39 5.67
CA LEU A 67 -12.50 -12.50 4.63
C LEU A 67 -12.36 -13.09 3.22
N LYS A 68 -11.19 -13.65 2.88
CA LYS A 68 -10.95 -14.32 1.59
C LYS A 68 -11.89 -15.51 1.37
N MET A 69 -12.18 -16.27 2.43
CA MET A 69 -13.12 -17.39 2.41
C MET A 69 -14.60 -16.96 2.52
N LYS A 70 -14.87 -15.66 2.67
CA LYS A 70 -16.21 -15.10 2.96
C LYS A 70 -16.83 -15.63 4.26
N ASP A 71 -16.00 -16.10 5.18
CA ASP A 71 -16.39 -16.49 6.53
C ASP A 71 -16.39 -15.26 7.43
N TYR A 72 -17.44 -14.45 7.30
CA TYR A 72 -17.58 -13.20 8.04
C TYR A 72 -17.83 -13.41 9.53
N ASP A 73 -18.30 -14.59 9.94
CA ASP A 73 -18.48 -14.92 11.35
C ASP A 73 -17.12 -15.06 12.01
N THR A 74 -16.24 -15.88 11.40
CA THR A 74 -14.86 -16.05 11.86
C THR A 74 -14.08 -14.74 11.76
N ALA A 75 -14.20 -13.99 10.66
CA ALA A 75 -13.52 -12.70 10.52
C ALA A 75 -13.87 -11.73 11.66
N TYR A 76 -15.16 -11.65 12.02
CA TYR A 76 -15.62 -10.78 13.09
C TYR A 76 -15.04 -11.17 14.47
N THR A 77 -14.71 -12.46 14.70
CA THR A 77 -14.11 -12.89 15.97
C THR A 77 -12.70 -12.32 16.22
N TYR A 78 -11.99 -11.84 15.19
CA TYR A 78 -10.68 -11.21 15.36
C TYR A 78 -10.77 -9.72 15.74
N LEU A 79 -11.94 -9.11 15.62
CA LEU A 79 -12.17 -7.73 16.02
C LEU A 79 -12.40 -7.63 17.53
N SER A 80 -11.98 -6.50 18.09
CA SER A 80 -12.42 -6.05 19.40
C SER A 80 -13.88 -5.63 19.36
N ALA A 81 -14.58 -5.70 20.50
CA ALA A 81 -15.94 -5.19 20.63
C ALA A 81 -16.02 -3.66 20.43
N ASP A 82 -14.93 -2.93 20.68
CA ASP A 82 -14.81 -1.48 20.49
C ASP A 82 -14.06 -1.09 19.22
N ALA A 83 -13.88 -2.03 18.28
CA ALA A 83 -13.16 -1.77 17.03
C ALA A 83 -13.85 -0.67 16.20
N LYS A 84 -13.04 0.10 15.47
CA LYS A 84 -13.49 1.25 14.68
C LYS A 84 -12.92 1.23 13.26
N THR A 85 -13.57 1.94 12.35
CA THR A 85 -12.96 2.36 11.09
C THR A 85 -11.96 3.49 11.34
N GLN A 86 -11.13 3.82 10.35
CA GLN A 86 -10.25 4.99 10.42
C GLN A 86 -11.02 6.31 10.67
N ASP A 87 -12.26 6.42 10.19
CA ASP A 87 -13.13 7.59 10.42
C ASP A 87 -13.77 7.60 11.82
N GLY A 88 -13.41 6.65 12.68
CA GLY A 88 -13.90 6.52 14.05
C GLY A 88 -15.28 5.89 14.20
N GLN A 89 -15.89 5.39 13.10
CA GLN A 89 -17.18 4.70 13.15
C GLN A 89 -17.02 3.31 13.79
N PRO A 90 -17.97 2.83 14.60
CA PRO A 90 -17.94 1.48 15.13
C PRO A 90 -17.88 0.43 14.00
N LEU A 91 -16.89 -0.46 14.06
CA LEU A 91 -16.73 -1.55 13.12
C LEU A 91 -17.60 -2.74 13.57
N THR A 92 -18.92 -2.57 13.46
CA THR A 92 -19.86 -3.66 13.72
C THR A 92 -19.72 -4.77 12.67
N LYS A 93 -20.27 -5.95 12.95
CA LYS A 93 -20.26 -7.07 12.00
C LYS A 93 -20.90 -6.69 10.66
N GLU A 94 -22.00 -5.95 10.70
CA GLU A 94 -22.68 -5.47 9.50
C GLU A 94 -21.81 -4.48 8.71
N VAL A 95 -21.17 -3.52 9.38
CA VAL A 95 -20.25 -2.57 8.74
C VAL A 95 -19.07 -3.30 8.10
N MET A 96 -18.46 -4.25 8.81
CA MET A 96 -17.37 -5.07 8.28
C MET A 96 -17.81 -5.89 7.04
N ILE A 97 -18.98 -6.52 7.08
CA ILE A 97 -19.54 -7.26 5.94
C ILE A 97 -19.78 -6.33 4.75
N ASN A 98 -20.34 -5.15 4.99
CA ASN A 98 -20.60 -4.17 3.93
C ASN A 98 -19.30 -3.66 3.31
N MET A 99 -18.30 -3.32 4.13
CA MET A 99 -16.96 -2.97 3.64
C MET A 99 -16.37 -4.09 2.75
N ALA A 100 -16.45 -5.34 3.21
CA ALA A 100 -15.92 -6.49 2.46
C ALA A 100 -16.67 -6.71 1.14
N ARG A 101 -18.00 -6.58 1.13
CA ARG A 101 -18.83 -6.70 -0.07
C ARG A 101 -18.56 -5.58 -1.06
N THR A 102 -18.52 -4.33 -0.60
CA THR A 102 -18.18 -3.18 -1.45
C THR A 102 -16.79 -3.34 -2.08
N ALA A 103 -15.81 -3.83 -1.32
CA ALA A 103 -14.48 -4.12 -1.84
C ALA A 103 -14.51 -5.25 -2.90
N ILE A 104 -15.29 -6.31 -2.68
CA ILE A 104 -15.47 -7.39 -3.66
C ILE A 104 -16.18 -6.90 -4.92
N ASP A 105 -17.21 -6.06 -4.78
CA ASP A 105 -17.98 -5.56 -5.93
C ASP A 105 -17.15 -4.56 -6.75
N SER A 106 -16.29 -3.78 -6.09
CA SER A 106 -15.45 -2.76 -6.74
C SER A 106 -14.15 -3.32 -7.33
N TYR A 107 -13.52 -4.27 -6.62
CA TYR A 107 -12.15 -4.73 -6.92
C TYR A 107 -12.05 -6.24 -7.06
N GLY A 108 -13.14 -7.00 -6.94
CA GLY A 108 -13.09 -8.45 -6.93
C GLY A 108 -12.59 -9.06 -5.62
N PRO A 109 -12.59 -10.40 -5.52
CA PRO A 109 -12.14 -11.10 -4.33
C PRO A 109 -10.63 -10.95 -4.09
N ILE A 110 -10.21 -11.15 -2.84
CA ILE A 110 -8.80 -11.18 -2.44
C ILE A 110 -8.09 -12.36 -3.12
N SER A 111 -7.01 -12.09 -3.84
CA SER A 111 -6.17 -13.08 -4.51
C SER A 111 -4.99 -13.48 -3.62
N THR A 112 -4.20 -12.49 -3.20
CA THR A 112 -2.97 -12.65 -2.43
C THR A 112 -2.91 -11.61 -1.31
N ILE A 113 -2.28 -11.99 -0.20
CA ILE A 113 -2.08 -11.14 0.95
C ILE A 113 -0.63 -11.25 1.39
N THR A 114 0.02 -10.12 1.63
CA THR A 114 1.33 -10.04 2.29
C THR A 114 1.22 -9.08 3.47
N MET A 115 1.84 -9.42 4.60
CA MET A 115 1.76 -8.61 5.82
C MET A 115 3.14 -8.35 6.39
N LEU A 116 3.33 -7.15 6.93
CA LEU A 116 4.52 -6.76 7.65
C LEU A 116 4.14 -6.01 8.93
N PRO A 117 4.81 -6.26 10.07
CA PRO A 117 4.69 -5.40 11.23
C PRO A 117 5.20 -4.00 10.86
N GLU A 118 4.40 -2.99 11.14
CA GLU A 118 4.77 -1.57 10.97
C GLU A 118 5.36 -0.99 12.26
N SER A 119 4.93 -1.53 13.41
CA SER A 119 5.45 -1.20 14.73
C SER A 119 6.31 -2.33 15.29
N SER A 120 7.35 -2.00 16.06
CA SER A 120 8.16 -3.00 16.75
C SER A 120 7.40 -3.73 17.86
N ASP A 121 6.35 -3.15 18.43
CA ASP A 121 5.54 -3.72 19.52
C ASP A 121 4.33 -4.56 19.05
N GLY A 122 4.09 -4.62 17.75
CA GLY A 122 3.01 -5.41 17.15
C GLY A 122 1.63 -4.76 17.14
N THR A 123 1.53 -3.49 17.52
CA THR A 123 0.27 -2.75 17.54
C THR A 123 -0.15 -2.26 16.16
N GLN A 124 0.75 -2.23 15.18
CA GLN A 124 0.49 -1.79 13.81
C GLN A 124 1.00 -2.82 12.80
N ILE A 125 0.15 -3.17 11.85
CA ILE A 125 0.45 -4.10 10.75
C ILE A 125 -0.01 -3.46 9.44
N VAL A 126 0.88 -3.43 8.45
CA VAL A 126 0.55 -3.10 7.07
C VAL A 126 0.27 -4.40 6.32
N THR A 127 -0.88 -4.45 5.66
CA THR A 127 -1.32 -5.57 4.83
C THR A 127 -1.38 -5.12 3.37
N THR A 128 -0.54 -5.69 2.51
CA THR A 128 -0.69 -5.57 1.06
C THR A 128 -1.74 -6.58 0.59
N ILE A 129 -2.77 -6.09 -0.09
CA ILE A 129 -3.88 -6.87 -0.60
C ILE A 129 -3.88 -6.77 -2.12
N ASP A 130 -3.74 -7.92 -2.77
CA ASP A 130 -3.93 -8.07 -4.20
C ASP A 130 -5.33 -8.61 -4.46
N ARG A 131 -6.00 -8.08 -5.47
CA ARG A 131 -7.32 -8.54 -5.90
C ARG A 131 -7.26 -9.18 -7.28
N ASN A 132 -8.26 -10.00 -7.61
CA ASN A 132 -8.34 -10.67 -8.92
C ASN A 132 -8.51 -9.71 -10.12
N THR A 133 -8.74 -8.41 -9.88
CA THR A 133 -8.83 -7.39 -10.95
C THR A 133 -7.53 -6.59 -11.13
N ASP A 134 -6.39 -7.14 -10.72
CA ASP A 134 -5.07 -6.47 -10.76
C ASP A 134 -5.02 -5.14 -9.98
N ILE A 135 -5.88 -5.01 -8.97
CA ILE A 135 -5.87 -3.89 -8.03
C ILE A 135 -5.06 -4.29 -6.80
N HIS A 136 -4.16 -3.39 -6.41
CA HIS A 136 -3.21 -3.56 -5.30
C HIS A 136 -3.32 -2.36 -4.36
N TYR A 137 -3.40 -2.61 -3.06
CA TYR A 137 -3.40 -1.55 -2.05
C TYR A 137 -2.92 -2.05 -0.68
N HIS A 138 -2.65 -1.10 0.21
CA HIS A 138 -2.33 -1.37 1.59
C HIS A 138 -3.55 -1.11 2.48
N SER A 139 -3.78 -2.00 3.43
CA SER A 139 -4.61 -1.74 4.61
C SER A 139 -3.71 -1.66 5.84
N HIS A 140 -4.03 -0.73 6.73
CA HIS A 140 -3.39 -0.54 8.01
C HIS A 140 -4.31 -1.05 9.11
N LEU A 141 -3.77 -1.97 9.91
CA LEU A 141 -4.45 -2.49 11.08
C LEU A 141 -3.81 -1.91 12.34
N THR A 142 -4.64 -1.46 13.27
CA THR A 142 -4.22 -1.26 14.66
C THR A 142 -4.74 -2.40 15.51
N LEU A 143 -3.87 -2.97 16.34
CA LEU A 143 -4.16 -4.09 17.23
C LEU A 143 -3.84 -3.71 18.67
N LYS A 144 -4.58 -4.30 19.61
CA LYS A 144 -4.26 -4.25 21.03
C LYS A 144 -4.42 -5.63 21.66
N LYS A 145 -3.73 -5.84 22.78
CA LYS A 145 -3.87 -7.05 23.58
C LYS A 145 -4.94 -6.84 24.66
N GLU A 146 -6.08 -7.47 24.49
CA GLU A 146 -7.20 -7.47 25.45
C GLU A 146 -7.23 -8.78 26.22
N GLN A 147 -7.13 -8.73 27.55
CA GLN A 147 -7.23 -9.93 28.39
C GLN A 147 -6.27 -11.06 27.97
N GLY A 148 -5.09 -10.69 27.44
CA GLY A 148 -4.09 -11.65 26.95
C GLY A 148 -4.25 -12.07 25.47
N HIS A 149 -5.32 -11.65 24.80
CA HIS A 149 -5.61 -11.98 23.40
C HIS A 149 -5.44 -10.74 22.50
N TRP A 150 -4.75 -10.91 21.38
CA TRP A 150 -4.65 -9.85 20.38
C TRP A 150 -5.98 -9.70 19.64
N LYS A 151 -6.40 -8.45 19.45
CA LYS A 151 -7.62 -8.05 18.75
C LYS A 151 -7.34 -6.87 17.85
N ILE A 152 -7.99 -6.83 16.68
CA ILE A 152 -7.96 -5.68 15.79
C ILE A 152 -8.94 -4.64 16.33
N ILE A 153 -8.45 -3.39 16.47
CA ILE A 153 -9.23 -2.27 17.00
C ILE A 153 -9.45 -1.16 15.98
N MET A 154 -8.66 -1.14 14.92
CA MET A 154 -8.84 -0.18 13.84
C MET A 154 -8.49 -0.80 12.51
N ILE A 155 -9.29 -0.50 11.50
CA ILE A 155 -9.06 -0.86 10.10
C ILE A 155 -9.40 0.35 9.25
N ASP A 156 -8.53 0.68 8.29
CA ASP A 156 -8.76 1.74 7.31
C ASP A 156 -9.64 1.28 6.14
N ARG A 157 -9.36 0.09 5.60
CA ARG A 157 -10.05 -0.51 4.45
C ARG A 157 -9.91 -2.03 4.43
N ILE A 158 -10.80 -2.67 3.68
CA ILE A 158 -10.76 -4.11 3.37
C ILE A 158 -10.46 -4.28 1.90
#